data_AF-A0A1H7JWS1-F1
#
_entry.id   AF-A0A1H7JWS1-F1
#
_cell.length_a   1.000
_cell.length_b   1.000
_cell.length_c   1.000
_cell.angle_alpha   90.00
_cell.angle_beta   90.00
_cell.angle_gamma   90.00
#
_symmetry.space_group_name_H-M   'P 1'
#
loop_
_entity.id
_entity.type
_entity.pdbx_description
1 polymer ?
#
loop_
_entity_poly.entity_id
_entity_poly.type
_entity_poly.pdbx_seq_one_letter_code
_entity_poly.pdbx_strand_id
1 'polypeptide(L)' 'MAYESSLKAKWDTQNAFDSVRREATEKKSYEVVSNLILETKFSDAKIAQLAIVSIDFVQKVRTDLAKKKN' A
#
# COMPACT_ATOMS: atom_id res chain seq x y z
N MET A 1 30.10 -25.31 10.55
CA MET A 1 29.94 -23.95 9.99
C MET A 1 28.97 -23.86 8.80
N ALA A 2 28.54 -24.96 8.15
CA ALA A 2 27.56 -24.89 7.05
C ALA A 2 26.10 -24.62 7.48
N TYR A 3 25.73 -25.01 8.71
CA TYR A 3 24.37 -24.88 9.23
C TYR A 3 23.93 -23.41 9.38
N GLU A 4 24.81 -22.55 9.90
CA GLU A 4 24.53 -21.13 10.12
C GLU A 4 24.37 -20.33 8.82
N SER A 5 25.14 -20.67 7.77
CA SER A 5 24.98 -20.06 6.44
C SER A 5 23.63 -20.39 5.80
N SER A 6 23.17 -21.64 5.94
CA SER A 6 21.88 -22.06 5.37
C SER A 6 20.67 -21.43 6.07
N LEU A 7 20.79 -21.15 7.37
CA LEU A 7 19.75 -20.46 8.15
C LEU A 7 19.70 -18.96 7.81
N LYS A 8 20.85 -18.33 7.63
CA LYS A 8 20.94 -16.90 7.27
C LYS A 8 20.39 -16.64 5.86
N ALA A 9 20.71 -17.49 4.89
CA ALA A 9 20.17 -17.37 3.53
C ALA A 9 18.63 -17.49 3.48
N LYS A 10 18.04 -18.37 4.30
CA LYS A 10 16.57 -18.49 4.41
C LYS A 10 15.94 -17.26 5.03
N TRP A 11 16.58 -16.68 6.06
CA TRP A 11 16.09 -15.47 6.72
C TRP A 11 16.17 -14.23 5.81
N ASP A 12 17.28 -14.05 5.09
CA ASP A 12 17.45 -12.96 4.12
C ASP A 12 16.44 -13.06 2.96
N THR A 13 16.19 -14.28 2.49
CA THR A 13 15.19 -14.55 1.45
C THR A 13 13.77 -14.25 1.95
N GLN A 14 13.44 -14.64 3.17
CA GLN A 14 12.12 -14.41 3.77
C GLN A 14 11.85 -12.92 4.02
N ASN A 15 12.84 -12.17 4.50
CA ASN A 15 12.76 -10.71 4.67
C ASN A 15 12.54 -9.99 3.34
N ALA A 16 13.18 -10.45 2.25
CA ALA A 16 12.99 -9.88 0.92
C ALA A 16 11.58 -10.15 0.37
N PHE A 17 10.97 -11.29 0.68
CA PHE A 17 9.57 -11.55 0.30
C PHE A 17 8.58 -10.71 1.10
N ASP A 18 8.83 -10.47 2.39
CA ASP A 18 7.98 -9.64 3.23
C ASP A 18 8.01 -8.16 2.83
N SER A 19 9.17 -7.63 2.41
CA SER A 19 9.27 -6.27 1.88
C SER A 19 8.51 -6.11 0.56
N VAL A 20 8.70 -7.02 -0.39
CA VAL A 20 7.97 -7.02 -1.67
C VAL A 20 6.47 -7.13 -1.45
N ARG A 21 6.03 -7.97 -0.49
CA ARG A 21 4.61 -8.13 -0.17
C ARG A 21 4.01 -6.87 0.45
N ARG A 22 4.75 -6.15 1.31
CA ARG A 22 4.33 -4.85 1.86
C ARG A 22 4.19 -3.80 0.76
N GLU A 23 5.20 -3.64 -0.09
CA GLU A 23 5.15 -2.68 -1.20
C GLU A 23 4.00 -2.96 -2.17
N ALA A 24 3.76 -4.24 -2.49
CA ALA A 24 2.65 -4.63 -3.35
C ALA A 24 1.29 -4.33 -2.70
N THR A 25 1.18 -4.47 -1.38
CA THR A 25 -0.05 -4.15 -0.64
C THR A 25 -0.30 -2.65 -0.62
N GLU A 26 0.73 -1.84 -0.37
CA GLU A 26 0.63 -0.38 -0.38
C GLU A 26 0.26 0.18 -1.76
N LYS A 27 0.86 -0.36 -2.84
CA LYS A 27 0.51 0.01 -4.22
C LYS A 27 -0.94 -0.32 -4.57
N LYS A 28 -1.41 -1.51 -4.20
CA LYS A 28 -2.82 -1.91 -4.39
C LYS A 28 -3.77 -0.99 -3.63
N SER A 29 -3.45 -0.64 -2.39
CA SER A 29 -4.27 0.29 -1.61
C SER A 29 -4.33 1.69 -2.24
N TYR A 30 -3.21 2.21 -2.76
CA TYR A 30 -3.21 3.50 -3.46
C TYR A 30 -4.09 3.48 -4.72
N GLU A 31 -4.01 2.43 -5.53
CA GLU A 31 -4.79 2.30 -6.76
C GLU A 31 -6.29 2.16 -6.47
N VAL A 32 -6.66 1.33 -5.49
CA VAL A 32 -8.06 1.16 -5.05
C VAL A 32 -8.62 2.49 -4.52
N VAL A 33 -7.88 3.19 -3.67
CA VAL A 33 -8.29 4.50 -3.14
C VAL A 33 -8.42 5.53 -4.26
N SER A 34 -7.49 5.55 -5.21
CA SER A 34 -7.54 6.47 -6.37
C SER A 34 -8.77 6.23 -7.22
N ASN A 35 -9.05 4.97 -7.55
CA ASN A 35 -10.24 4.60 -8.33
C ASN A 35 -11.53 4.97 -7.58
N LEU A 36 -11.59 4.73 -6.26
CA LEU A 36 -12.72 5.14 -5.44
C LEU A 36 -12.92 6.67 -5.43
N ILE A 37 -11.85 7.45 -5.36
CA ILE A 37 -11.94 8.92 -5.40
C ILE A 37 -12.41 9.43 -6.77
N LEU A 38 -11.98 8.79 -7.86
CA LEU A 38 -12.29 9.24 -9.23
C LEU A 38 -13.67 8.78 -9.72
N GLU A 39 -14.04 7.54 -9.43
CA GLU A 39 -15.25 6.90 -9.97
C GLU A 39 -16.47 7.04 -9.06
N THR A 40 -16.28 7.41 -7.78
CA THR A 40 -17.37 7.50 -6.81
C THR A 40 -17.47 8.89 -6.18
N LYS A 41 -18.65 9.22 -5.64
CA LYS A 41 -18.88 10.45 -4.84
C LYS A 41 -18.88 10.16 -3.34
N PHE A 42 -18.19 9.10 -2.90
CA PHE A 42 -18.12 8.74 -1.49
C PHE A 42 -17.30 9.75 -0.69
N SER A 43 -17.63 9.88 0.60
CA SER A 43 -16.82 10.66 1.53
C SER A 43 -15.50 9.95 1.82
N ASP A 44 -14.47 10.72 2.19
CA ASP A 44 -13.14 10.18 2.51
C ASP A 44 -13.21 9.10 3.61
N ALA A 45 -14.11 9.26 4.58
CA ALA A 45 -14.38 8.28 5.63
C ALA A 45 -14.93 6.95 5.08
N LYS A 46 -15.81 7.00 4.08
CA LYS A 46 -16.37 5.81 3.45
C LYS A 46 -15.33 5.10 2.58
N ILE A 47 -14.51 5.86 1.86
CA ILE A 47 -13.40 5.33 1.07
C ILE A 47 -12.37 4.65 1.98
N ALA A 48 -12.01 5.28 3.10
CA ALA A 48 -11.12 4.71 4.10
C ALA A 48 -11.65 3.37 4.64
N GLN A 49 -12.95 3.29 4.91
CA GLN A 49 -13.60 2.04 5.34
C GLN A 49 -13.58 0.96 4.25
N LEU A 50 -13.89 1.29 2.99
CA LEU A 50 -13.94 0.33 1.89
C LEU A 50 -12.55 -0.21 1.50
N ALA A 51 -11.54 0.66 1.54
CA ALA A 51 -10.16 0.29 1.23
C ALA A 51 -9.37 -0.22 2.45
N ILE A 52 -9.98 -0.22 3.64
CA ILE A 52 -9.34 -0.64 4.91
C ILE A 52 -8.03 0.13 5.14
N VAL A 53 -8.11 1.45 4.99
CA VAL A 53 -6.98 2.39 5.18
C VAL A 53 -7.40 3.50 6.13
N SER A 54 -6.44 4.31 6.59
CA SER A 54 -6.74 5.51 7.36
C SER A 54 -7.34 6.61 6.48
N ILE A 55 -8.13 7.49 7.09
CA ILE A 55 -8.68 8.68 6.41
C ILE A 55 -7.54 9.60 5.93
N ASP A 56 -6.49 9.75 6.74
CA ASP A 56 -5.31 10.55 6.40
C ASP A 56 -4.64 10.05 5.10
N PHE A 57 -4.60 8.73 4.89
CA PHE A 57 -4.08 8.14 3.66
C PHE A 57 -4.94 8.54 2.46
N VAL A 58 -6.27 8.48 2.58
CA VAL A 58 -7.20 8.91 1.52
C VAL A 58 -7.02 10.38 1.18
N GLN A 59 -6.88 11.25 2.18
CA GLN A 59 -6.62 12.68 1.97
C GLN A 59 -5.28 12.95 1.28
N LYS A 60 -4.24 12.17 1.63
CA LYS A 60 -2.94 12.24 0.96
C LYS A 60 -3.07 11.86 -0.51
N VAL A 61 -3.72 10.73 -0.82
CA VAL A 61 -3.96 10.29 -2.22
C VAL A 61 -4.78 11.33 -2.98
N ARG A 62 -5.81 11.90 -2.36
CA ARG A 62 -6.64 12.94 -2.98
C ARG A 62 -5.84 14.20 -3.33
N THR A 63 -4.95 14.63 -2.44
CA THR A 63 -4.05 15.76 -2.67
C THR A 63 -3.03 15.45 -3.77
N ASP A 64 -2.51 14.23 -3.79
CA ASP A 64 -1.54 13.77 -4.79
C ASP A 64 -2.16 13.69 -6.19
N LEU A 65 -3.39 13.20 -6.30
CA LEU A 65 -4.19 13.22 -7.53
C LEU A 65 -4.50 14.65 -8.01
N ALA A 66 -4.81 15.56 -7.09
CA ALA A 66 -5.03 16.97 -7.43
C ALA A 66 -3.76 17.64 -7.97
N LYS A 67 -2.58 17.33 -7.38
CA LYS A 67 -1.28 17.83 -7.85
C LYS A 67 -0.89 17.27 -9.22
N LYS A 68 -1.19 16.00 -9.49
CA LYS A 68 -0.87 15.34 -10.76
C LYS A 68 -1.72 15.84 -11.94
N LYS A 69 -2.86 16.47 -11.66
CA LYS A 69 -3.77 17.02 -12.68
C LYS A 69 -3.39 18.44 -13.14
N ASN A 70 -2.54 19.14 -12.40
CA ASN A 70 -1.93 20.41 -12.78
C ASN A 70 -0.55 20.21 -13.42
#